data_AF-A0A536GND1-F1
#
_entry.id   AF-A0A536GND1-F1
#
_cell.length_a   1.000
_cell.length_b   1.000
_cell.length_c   1.000
_cell.angle_alpha   90.00
_cell.angle_beta   90.00
_cell.angle_gamma   90.00
#
_symmetry.space_group_name_H-M   'P 1'
#
loop_
_entity.id
_entity.type
_entity.pdbx_description
1 polymer ?
#
loop_
_entity_poly.entity_id
_entity_poly.type
_entity_poly.pdbx_seq_one_letter_code
_entity_poly.pdbx_strand_id
1 'polypeptide(L)'
;MGSEQVLVVLGIATAILALWAAIFATRADLATRSAKSEARRRWDDSIRPLPHLTFTSAPAIGQSIEVDVENLGGALAAGAVILQHGDALFAGELTLPEKAPARRMVLPPVLQAWQRSNQPRCLLLVGRDVSGRTWDCLDGMKLIKDPRRWIAGQLREMRLQGIVDFPSLTGGK
;
A
#
# COMPACT_ATOMS: atom_id res chain seq x y z
N MET A 1 67.34 -21.29 -15.35
CA MET A 1 66.29 -20.81 -14.44
C MET A 1 65.96 -21.95 -13.50
N GLY A 2 66.17 -21.76 -12.19
CA GLY A 2 65.94 -22.80 -11.19
C GLY A 2 64.46 -22.97 -10.88
N SER A 3 64.03 -24.20 -10.57
CA SER A 3 62.65 -24.55 -10.17
C SER A 3 62.09 -23.62 -9.07
N GLU A 4 62.94 -23.12 -8.19
CA GLU A 4 62.57 -22.17 -7.12
C GLU A 4 62.04 -20.83 -7.64
N GLN A 5 62.61 -20.29 -8.73
CA GLN A 5 62.13 -19.04 -9.32
C GLN A 5 60.74 -19.20 -9.95
N VAL A 6 60.47 -20.37 -10.54
CA VAL A 6 59.16 -20.70 -11.12
C VAL A 6 58.09 -20.78 -10.02
N LEU A 7 58.42 -21.38 -8.88
CA LEU A 7 57.51 -21.46 -7.74
C LEU A 7 57.18 -20.09 -7.13
N VAL A 8 58.17 -19.21 -7.00
CA VAL A 8 57.96 -17.84 -6.49
C VAL A 8 57.06 -17.03 -7.44
N VAL A 9 57.31 -17.09 -8.74
CA VAL A 9 56.50 -16.39 -9.74
C VAL A 9 55.06 -16.92 -9.75
N LEU A 10 54.86 -18.24 -9.64
CA LEU A 10 53.54 -18.84 -9.57
C LEU A 10 52.80 -18.43 -8.29
N GLY A 11 53.50 -18.36 -7.15
CA GLY A 11 52.93 -17.89 -5.88
C GLY A 11 52.45 -16.44 -5.97
N ILE A 12 53.26 -15.55 -6.57
CA ILE A 12 52.90 -14.15 -6.79
C ILE A 12 51.68 -14.05 -7.73
N ALA A 13 51.69 -14.78 -8.86
CA ALA A 13 50.57 -14.78 -9.80
C ALA A 13 49.27 -15.28 -9.14
N THR A 14 49.35 -16.33 -8.33
CA THR A 14 48.20 -16.89 -7.61
C THR A 14 47.66 -15.91 -6.57
N ALA A 15 48.54 -15.21 -5.83
CA ALA A 15 48.13 -14.19 -4.87
C ALA A 15 47.44 -12.99 -5.55
N ILE A 16 47.96 -12.54 -6.70
CA ILE A 16 47.34 -11.47 -7.49
C ILE A 16 45.96 -11.92 -8.01
N LEU A 17 45.84 -13.14 -8.55
CA LEU A 17 44.56 -13.67 -9.01
C LEU A 17 43.55 -13.84 -7.87
N ALA A 18 43.99 -14.32 -6.71
CA ALA A 18 43.14 -14.45 -5.53
C ALA A 18 42.64 -13.09 -5.02
N LEU A 19 43.51 -12.07 -5.01
CA LEU A 19 43.13 -10.70 -4.65
C LEU A 19 42.11 -10.13 -5.64
N TRP A 20 42.32 -10.30 -6.95
CA TRP A 20 41.36 -9.90 -7.98
C TRP A 20 40.02 -10.63 -7.82
N ALA A 21 40.05 -11.94 -7.59
CA ALA A 21 38.84 -12.73 -7.37
C ALA A 21 38.05 -12.23 -6.15
N ALA A 22 38.72 -11.88 -5.05
CA ALA A 22 38.09 -11.30 -3.87
C ALA A 22 37.44 -9.92 -4.15
N ILE A 23 38.11 -9.06 -4.93
CA ILE A 23 37.57 -7.77 -5.35
C ILE A 23 36.35 -7.95 -6.26
N PHE A 24 36.40 -8.88 -7.23
CA PHE A 24 35.26 -9.16 -8.09
C PHE A 24 34.10 -9.77 -7.32
N ALA A 25 34.36 -10.70 -6.40
CA ALA A 25 33.34 -11.33 -5.57
C ALA A 25 32.61 -10.31 -4.68
N THR A 26 33.35 -9.39 -4.05
CA THR A 26 32.75 -8.33 -3.22
C THR A 26 31.93 -7.34 -4.04
N ARG A 27 32.42 -6.91 -5.21
CA ARG A 27 31.64 -6.05 -6.13
C ARG A 27 30.39 -6.76 -6.67
N ALA A 28 30.49 -8.05 -6.98
CA ALA A 28 29.37 -8.85 -7.44
C ALA A 28 28.31 -9.02 -6.34
N ASP A 29 28.70 -9.23 -5.09
CA ASP A 29 27.76 -9.30 -3.95
C ASP A 29 27.03 -7.96 -3.76
N LEU A 30 27.74 -6.84 -3.81
CA LEU A 30 27.13 -5.51 -3.71
C LEU A 30 26.14 -5.25 -4.86
N ALA A 31 26.52 -5.56 -6.10
CA ALA A 31 25.65 -5.44 -7.26
C ALA A 31 24.42 -6.36 -7.17
N THR A 32 24.58 -7.56 -6.62
CA THR A 32 23.48 -8.50 -6.41
C THR A 32 22.50 -7.98 -5.35
N ARG A 33 23.02 -7.43 -4.24
CA ARG A 33 22.20 -6.82 -3.19
C ARG A 33 21.42 -5.62 -3.69
N SER A 34 22.05 -4.74 -4.47
CA SER A 34 21.37 -3.58 -5.05
C SER A 34 20.30 -4.03 -6.05
N ALA A 35 20.62 -4.95 -6.94
CA ALA A 35 19.67 -5.49 -7.91
C ALA A 35 18.46 -6.15 -7.23
N LYS A 36 18.68 -6.93 -6.16
CA LYS A 36 17.60 -7.53 -5.37
C LYS A 36 16.74 -6.48 -4.67
N SER A 37 17.34 -5.44 -4.13
CA SER A 37 16.63 -4.31 -3.49
C SER A 37 15.78 -3.55 -4.49
N GLU A 38 16.31 -3.23 -5.66
CA GLU A 38 15.57 -2.58 -6.74
C GLU A 38 14.44 -3.45 -7.27
N ALA A 39 14.70 -4.73 -7.49
CA ALA A 39 13.67 -5.67 -7.92
C ALA A 39 12.52 -5.73 -6.90
N ARG A 40 12.85 -5.70 -5.60
CA ARG A 40 11.83 -5.65 -4.55
C ARG A 40 11.04 -4.35 -4.56
N ARG A 41 11.69 -3.20 -4.77
CA ARG A 41 11.02 -1.90 -4.89
C ARG A 41 10.06 -1.89 -6.08
N ARG A 42 10.52 -2.32 -7.26
CA ARG A 42 9.68 -2.40 -8.47
C ARG A 42 8.47 -3.31 -8.25
N TRP A 43 8.67 -4.44 -7.60
CA TRP A 43 7.58 -5.32 -7.22
C TRP A 43 6.59 -4.63 -6.28
N ASP A 44 7.09 -4.00 -5.21
CA ASP A 44 6.28 -3.31 -4.22
C ASP A 44 5.48 -2.16 -4.82
N ASP A 45 6.04 -1.42 -5.77
CA ASP A 45 5.34 -0.37 -6.51
C ASP A 45 4.28 -0.95 -7.46
N SER A 46 4.54 -2.11 -8.07
CA SER A 46 3.59 -2.77 -8.99
C SER A 46 2.34 -3.32 -8.29
N ILE A 47 2.47 -3.78 -7.04
CA ILE A 47 1.35 -4.37 -6.29
C ILE A 47 0.62 -3.37 -5.39
N ARG A 48 1.12 -2.13 -5.29
CA ARG A 48 0.53 -1.11 -4.42
C ARG A 48 -0.83 -0.66 -5.00
N PRO A 49 -1.93 -0.75 -4.23
CA PRO A 49 -3.23 -0.26 -4.69
C PRO A 49 -3.22 1.25 -4.84
N LEU A 50 -3.97 1.79 -5.78
CA LEU A 50 -4.12 3.23 -5.96
C LEU A 50 -5.59 3.57 -6.26
N PRO A 51 -6.48 3.43 -5.26
CA PRO A 51 -7.89 3.71 -5.43
C PRO A 51 -8.11 5.21 -5.63
N HIS A 52 -8.93 5.57 -6.61
CA HIS A 52 -9.37 6.94 -6.87
C HIS A 52 -10.89 7.01 -6.80
N LEU A 53 -11.40 8.04 -6.10
CA LEU A 53 -12.81 8.24 -5.84
C LEU A 53 -13.30 9.45 -6.62
N THR A 54 -14.30 9.24 -7.47
CA THR A 54 -15.02 10.29 -8.18
C THR A 54 -16.45 10.37 -7.67
N PHE A 55 -16.85 11.55 -7.22
CA PHE A 55 -18.20 11.79 -6.73
C PHE A 55 -19.11 12.18 -7.89
N THR A 56 -20.17 11.41 -8.11
CA THR A 56 -21.07 11.58 -9.26
C THR A 56 -22.25 12.51 -8.95
N SER A 57 -22.88 12.32 -7.79
CA SER A 57 -24.05 13.10 -7.39
C SER A 57 -24.14 13.27 -5.86
N ALA A 58 -24.79 14.36 -5.46
CA ALA A 58 -25.11 14.61 -4.05
C ALA A 58 -26.29 13.73 -3.64
N PRO A 59 -26.16 12.90 -2.58
CA PRO A 59 -27.28 12.10 -2.09
C PRO A 59 -28.34 12.99 -1.45
N ALA A 60 -29.61 12.59 -1.60
CA ALA A 60 -30.68 13.16 -0.79
C ALA A 60 -30.52 12.75 0.69
N ILE A 61 -31.15 13.50 1.60
CA ILE A 61 -31.04 13.25 3.04
C ILE A 61 -31.52 11.82 3.35
N GLY A 62 -30.66 11.05 4.02
CA GLY A 62 -30.95 9.66 4.40
C GLY A 62 -30.79 8.62 3.29
N GLN A 63 -30.42 9.03 2.07
CA GLN A 63 -30.10 8.10 0.99
C GLN A 63 -28.61 7.75 0.97
N SER A 64 -28.29 6.57 0.46
CA SER A 64 -26.92 6.15 0.18
C SER A 64 -26.24 7.06 -0.83
N ILE A 65 -24.92 7.23 -0.70
CA ILE A 65 -24.12 7.98 -1.67
C ILE A 65 -23.61 7.06 -2.77
N GLU A 66 -23.72 7.51 -4.02
CA GLU A 66 -23.09 6.85 -5.17
C GLU A 66 -21.71 7.47 -5.43
N VAL A 67 -20.69 6.62 -5.48
CA VAL A 67 -19.31 7.04 -5.75
C VAL A 67 -18.72 6.09 -6.77
N ASP A 68 -18.13 6.66 -7.82
CA ASP A 68 -17.39 5.87 -8.79
C ASP A 68 -15.97 5.68 -8.27
N VAL A 69 -15.60 4.41 -8.10
CA VAL A 69 -14.28 4.01 -7.58
C VAL A 69 -13.52 3.32 -8.70
N GLU A 70 -12.35 3.84 -9.03
CA GLU A 70 -11.40 3.18 -9.91
C GLU A 70 -10.14 2.80 -9.13
N ASN A 71 -9.37 1.84 -9.64
CA ASN A 71 -8.09 1.49 -9.08
C ASN A 71 -7.04 1.62 -10.17
N LEU A 72 -6.09 2.54 -9.99
CA LEU A 72 -5.05 2.82 -10.97
C LEU A 72 -3.78 1.99 -10.75
N GLY A 73 -3.69 1.30 -9.60
CA GLY A 73 -2.52 0.53 -9.17
C GLY A 73 -2.75 -0.98 -9.15
N GLY A 74 -1.98 -1.65 -8.29
CA GLY A 74 -2.11 -3.08 -7.99
C GLY A 74 -3.47 -3.41 -7.34
N ALA A 75 -3.80 -4.69 -7.24
CA ALA A 75 -5.11 -5.10 -6.72
C ALA A 75 -5.35 -4.65 -5.26
N LEU A 76 -6.53 -4.11 -5.01
CA LEU A 76 -7.05 -3.77 -3.69
C LEU A 76 -7.78 -5.01 -3.14
N ALA A 77 -7.03 -5.87 -2.47
CA ALA A 77 -7.54 -7.14 -1.95
C ALA A 77 -8.60 -6.94 -0.84
N ALA A 78 -8.44 -5.87 -0.07
CA ALA A 78 -9.44 -5.37 0.87
C ALA A 78 -9.26 -3.86 1.02
N GLY A 79 -10.32 -3.14 1.31
CA GLY A 79 -10.28 -1.69 1.43
C GLY A 79 -11.43 -1.20 2.29
N ALA A 80 -11.25 -0.01 2.86
CA ALA A 80 -12.26 0.67 3.63
C ALA A 80 -12.32 2.13 3.22
N VAL A 81 -13.53 2.66 3.16
CA VAL A 81 -13.78 4.06 2.86
C VAL A 81 -14.77 4.65 3.84
N ILE A 82 -14.49 5.86 4.30
CA ILE A 82 -15.44 6.69 5.05
C ILE A 82 -15.54 8.04 4.36
N LEU A 83 -16.76 8.43 4.01
CA LEU A 83 -17.08 9.67 3.30
C LEU A 83 -18.01 10.52 4.13
N GLN A 84 -17.91 11.83 3.94
CA GLN A 84 -18.80 12.82 4.53
C GLN A 84 -19.42 13.64 3.41
N HIS A 85 -20.75 13.76 3.42
CA HIS A 85 -21.46 14.67 2.54
C HIS A 85 -22.70 15.23 3.25
N GLY A 86 -22.87 16.55 3.23
CA GLY A 86 -23.89 17.24 4.00
C GLY A 86 -23.72 16.97 5.49
N ASP A 87 -24.79 16.48 6.11
CA ASP A 87 -24.84 16.12 7.53
C ASP A 87 -24.73 14.61 7.74
N ALA A 88 -24.29 13.83 6.75
CA ALA A 88 -24.20 12.37 6.84
C ALA A 88 -22.77 11.87 6.64
N LEU A 89 -22.45 10.80 7.38
CA LEU A 89 -21.28 9.96 7.20
C LEU A 89 -21.71 8.66 6.52
N PHE A 90 -20.88 8.22 5.58
CA PHE A 90 -21.06 7.01 4.80
C PHE A 90 -19.83 6.14 4.98
N ALA A 91 -20.00 4.83 5.08
CA ALA A 91 -18.88 3.92 5.19
C ALA A 91 -19.16 2.62 4.46
N GLY A 92 -18.09 1.99 3.98
CA GLY A 92 -18.17 0.69 3.35
C GLY A 92 -16.80 0.09 3.09
N GLU A 93 -16.82 -1.19 2.77
CA GLU A 93 -15.64 -1.92 2.32
C GLU A 93 -15.54 -1.90 0.79
N LEU A 94 -14.31 -1.96 0.29
CA LEU A 94 -13.99 -1.90 -1.12
C LEU A 94 -13.10 -3.09 -1.48
N THR A 95 -13.41 -3.75 -2.58
CA THR A 95 -12.51 -4.74 -3.20
C THR A 95 -12.44 -4.44 -4.69
N LEU A 96 -11.23 -4.27 -5.21
CA LEU A 96 -11.03 -3.88 -6.61
C LEU A 96 -9.90 -4.70 -7.21
N PRO A 97 -10.07 -5.25 -8.42
CA PRO A 97 -8.99 -5.91 -9.13
C PRO A 97 -7.87 -4.92 -9.47
N GLU A 98 -6.72 -5.44 -9.91
CA GLU A 98 -5.65 -4.61 -10.46
C GLU A 98 -6.18 -3.79 -11.65
N LYS A 99 -5.83 -2.50 -11.69
CA LYS A 99 -6.21 -1.58 -12.78
C LYS A 99 -7.71 -1.59 -13.09
N ALA A 100 -8.53 -1.69 -12.04
CA ALA A 100 -9.98 -1.73 -12.17
C ALA A 100 -10.49 -0.40 -12.77
N PRO A 101 -11.30 -0.44 -13.86
CA PRO A 101 -11.94 0.76 -14.35
C PRO A 101 -12.91 1.32 -13.32
N ALA A 102 -13.32 2.58 -13.49
CA ALA A 102 -14.33 3.21 -12.65
C ALA A 102 -15.60 2.35 -12.54
N ARG A 103 -15.94 1.99 -11.30
CA ARG A 103 -17.13 1.22 -10.96
C ARG A 103 -17.93 1.99 -9.93
N ARG A 104 -19.23 2.07 -10.15
CA ARG A 104 -20.14 2.66 -9.19
C ARG A 104 -20.26 1.79 -7.94
N MET A 105 -20.06 2.39 -6.79
CA MET A 105 -20.27 1.80 -5.48
C MET A 105 -21.26 2.64 -4.68
N VAL A 106 -22.12 1.95 -3.95
CA VAL A 106 -23.16 2.57 -3.13
C VAL A 106 -22.75 2.41 -1.67
N LEU A 107 -22.59 3.53 -0.97
CA LEU A 107 -22.21 3.52 0.45
C LEU A 107 -23.40 3.93 1.31
N PRO A 108 -23.81 3.10 2.28
CA PRO A 108 -24.92 3.41 3.16
C PRO A 108 -24.56 4.53 4.16
N PRO A 109 -25.52 5.36 4.58
CA PRO A 109 -25.32 6.28 5.68
C PRO A 109 -25.17 5.48 6.99
N VAL A 110 -24.22 5.89 7.83
CA VAL A 110 -23.91 5.20 9.10
C VAL A 110 -24.16 6.07 10.32
N LEU A 111 -23.89 7.38 10.20
CA LEU A 111 -24.10 8.32 11.30
C LEU A 111 -24.30 9.73 10.75
N GLN A 112 -24.91 10.59 11.55
CA GLN A 112 -24.90 12.02 11.29
C GLN A 112 -23.48 12.58 11.49
N ALA A 113 -23.01 13.40 10.55
CA ALA A 113 -21.74 14.09 10.65
C ALA A 113 -21.78 15.18 11.72
N TRP A 114 -20.70 15.34 12.47
CA TRP A 114 -20.57 16.41 13.49
C TRP A 114 -20.51 17.81 12.86
N GLN A 115 -19.96 17.92 11.65
CA GLN A 115 -19.90 19.15 10.88
C GLN A 115 -20.58 18.96 9.54
N ARG A 116 -21.27 19.99 9.06
CA ARG A 116 -21.84 19.99 7.72
C ARG A 116 -20.74 20.20 6.69
N SER A 117 -20.69 19.35 5.66
CA SER A 117 -19.80 19.55 4.51
C SER A 117 -20.60 19.69 3.22
N ASN A 118 -20.53 20.86 2.58
CA ASN A 118 -21.24 21.10 1.31
C ASN A 118 -20.60 20.37 0.11
N GLN A 119 -19.34 19.94 0.25
CA GLN A 119 -18.66 19.12 -0.74
C GLN A 119 -18.40 17.72 -0.15
N PRO A 120 -18.45 16.68 -0.98
CA PRO A 120 -18.10 15.34 -0.53
C PRO A 120 -16.63 15.30 -0.12
N ARG A 121 -16.34 14.77 1.06
CA ARG A 121 -14.98 14.62 1.59
C ARG A 121 -14.72 13.17 1.94
N CYS A 122 -13.59 12.65 1.49
CA CYS A 122 -13.10 11.37 1.96
C CYS A 122 -12.32 11.57 3.27
N LEU A 123 -12.79 10.96 4.35
CA LEU A 123 -12.18 11.05 5.68
C LEU A 123 -11.24 9.87 5.95
N LEU A 124 -11.53 8.72 5.35
CA LEU A 124 -10.69 7.53 5.43
C LEU A 124 -10.73 6.81 4.08
N LEU A 125 -9.56 6.47 3.55
CA LEU A 125 -9.41 5.53 2.44
C LEU A 125 -8.19 4.67 2.73
N VAL A 126 -8.43 3.40 3.01
CA VAL A 126 -7.38 2.44 3.39
C VAL A 126 -7.45 1.27 2.44
N GLY A 127 -6.29 0.78 2.01
CA GLY A 127 -6.22 -0.35 1.12
C GLY A 127 -5.19 -1.38 1.52
N ARG A 128 -5.55 -2.66 1.42
CA ARG A 128 -4.67 -3.80 1.61
C ARG A 128 -4.28 -4.38 0.26
N ASP A 129 -2.97 -4.50 0.05
CA ASP A 129 -2.41 -5.11 -1.16
C ASP A 129 -2.46 -6.64 -1.10
N VAL A 130 -2.15 -7.28 -2.24
CA VAL A 130 -2.10 -8.75 -2.36
C VAL A 130 -1.01 -9.40 -1.52
N SER A 131 -0.01 -8.65 -1.05
CA SER A 131 1.01 -9.13 -0.10
C SER A 131 0.56 -9.02 1.35
N GLY A 132 -0.65 -8.50 1.58
CA GLY A 132 -1.26 -8.34 2.88
C GLY A 132 -0.84 -7.07 3.62
N ARG A 133 -0.08 -6.17 3.00
CA ARG A 133 0.28 -4.87 3.60
C ARG A 133 -0.85 -3.88 3.43
N THR A 134 -1.02 -3.03 4.43
CA THR A 134 -2.10 -2.03 4.46
C THR A 134 -1.51 -0.63 4.29
N TRP A 135 -2.20 0.20 3.51
CA TRP A 135 -1.77 1.51 3.08
C TRP A 135 -2.87 2.53 3.38
N ASP A 136 -2.49 3.69 3.89
CA ASP A 136 -3.32 4.87 3.94
C ASP A 136 -3.30 5.54 2.56
N CYS A 137 -4.40 5.41 1.84
CA CYS A 137 -4.52 5.92 0.48
C CYS A 137 -4.93 7.40 0.41
N LEU A 138 -5.29 8.03 1.55
CA LEU A 138 -5.53 9.47 1.59
C LEU A 138 -4.24 10.26 1.78
N ASP A 139 -3.38 9.80 2.68
CA ASP A 139 -2.16 10.51 3.07
C ASP A 139 -0.94 10.00 2.27
N GLY A 140 -1.02 10.08 0.94
CA GLY A 140 0.12 9.81 0.06
C GLY A 140 0.61 8.36 0.06
N MET A 141 -0.27 7.38 0.26
CA MET A 141 0.06 5.95 0.24
C MET A 141 1.05 5.54 1.33
N LYS A 142 0.82 5.97 2.58
CA LYS A 142 1.68 5.63 3.72
C LYS A 142 1.42 4.20 4.20
N LEU A 143 2.50 3.45 4.46
CA LEU A 143 2.41 2.10 4.98
C LEU A 143 1.92 2.10 6.43
N ILE A 144 0.85 1.36 6.72
CA ILE A 144 0.30 1.16 8.05
C ILE A 144 0.88 -0.13 8.64
N LYS A 145 1.66 -0.01 9.72
CA LYS A 145 2.33 -1.16 10.37
C LYS A 145 1.39 -2.05 11.19
N ASP A 146 0.44 -1.43 11.91
CA ASP A 146 -0.55 -2.12 12.73
C ASP A 146 -1.96 -1.64 12.31
N PRO A 147 -2.57 -2.29 11.31
CA PRO A 147 -3.86 -1.87 10.75
C PRO A 147 -4.96 -1.84 11.81
N ARG A 148 -4.98 -2.80 12.73
CA ARG A 148 -6.00 -2.90 13.77
C ARG A 148 -5.95 -1.70 14.71
N ARG A 149 -4.77 -1.40 15.23
CA ARG A 149 -4.60 -0.25 16.13
C ARG A 149 -4.82 1.08 15.40
N TRP A 150 -4.35 1.19 14.18
CA TRP A 150 -4.47 2.42 13.38
C TRP A 150 -5.93 2.72 13.03
N ILE A 151 -6.68 1.73 12.52
CA ILE A 151 -8.10 1.88 12.19
C ILE A 151 -8.92 2.21 13.44
N ALA A 152 -8.69 1.51 14.54
CA ALA A 152 -9.37 1.82 15.81
C ALA A 152 -9.11 3.26 16.27
N GLY A 153 -7.88 3.77 16.07
CA GLY A 153 -7.53 5.17 16.32
C GLY A 153 -8.34 6.15 15.47
N GLN A 154 -8.36 5.92 14.15
CA GLN A 154 -9.12 6.75 13.20
C GLN A 154 -10.63 6.75 13.49
N LEU A 155 -11.21 5.57 13.73
CA LEU A 155 -12.64 5.45 14.07
C LEU A 155 -12.97 6.15 15.38
N ARG A 156 -12.08 6.09 16.39
CA ARG A 156 -12.27 6.80 17.65
C ARG A 156 -12.23 8.32 17.46
N GLU A 157 -11.31 8.84 16.65
CA GLU A 157 -11.23 10.26 16.32
C GLU A 157 -12.50 10.76 15.61
N MET A 158 -13.08 9.93 14.73
CA MET A 158 -14.34 10.21 14.05
C MET A 158 -15.60 9.86 14.86
N ARG A 159 -15.47 9.34 16.09
CA ARG A 159 -16.57 8.84 16.93
C ARG A 159 -17.43 7.74 16.28
N LEU A 160 -16.81 6.93 15.42
CA LEU A 160 -17.43 5.79 14.72
C LEU A 160 -17.10 4.43 15.37
N GLN A 161 -16.43 4.43 16.53
CA GLN A 161 -16.08 3.22 17.26
C GLN A 161 -17.35 2.43 17.63
N GLY A 162 -17.41 1.16 17.24
CA GLY A 162 -18.56 0.28 17.51
C GLY A 162 -19.75 0.48 16.56
N ILE A 163 -19.69 1.47 15.67
CA ILE A 163 -20.69 1.71 14.62
C ILE A 163 -20.21 1.09 13.30
N VAL A 164 -18.93 1.30 12.99
CA VAL A 164 -18.26 0.76 11.80
C VAL A 164 -17.11 -0.12 12.23
N ASP A 165 -16.94 -1.24 11.53
CA ASP A 165 -15.74 -2.08 11.63
C ASP A 165 -15.32 -2.52 10.22
N PHE A 166 -14.03 -2.83 10.05
CA PHE A 166 -13.42 -3.25 8.80
C PHE A 166 -12.62 -4.54 9.02
N PRO A 167 -13.31 -5.69 9.22
CA PRO A 167 -12.67 -6.96 9.55
C PRO A 167 -11.68 -7.42 8.47
N SER A 168 -11.98 -7.13 7.20
CA SER A 168 -11.14 -7.47 6.04
C SER A 168 -9.73 -6.84 6.09
N LEU A 169 -9.61 -5.67 6.73
CA LEU A 169 -8.36 -4.94 6.91
C LEU A 169 -7.62 -5.30 8.20
N THR A 170 -8.35 -5.66 9.26
CA THR A 170 -7.78 -5.93 10.59
C THR A 170 -7.45 -7.40 10.83
N GLY A 171 -7.78 -8.28 9.88
CA GLY A 171 -7.59 -9.72 10.01
C GLY A 171 -8.65 -10.40 10.88
N GLY A 172 -9.82 -9.77 11.01
CA GLY A 172 -11.01 -10.42 11.54
C GLY A 172 -11.46 -11.52 10.57
N LYS A 173 -11.77 -12.70 11.10
CA LYS A 173 -12.33 -13.83 10.35
C LYS A 173 -13.66 -13.47 9.73
#